data_AF-A0A836HNV0-F1
#
_entry.id   AF-A0A836HNV0-F1
#
_cell.length_a   1.000
_cell.length_b   1.000
_cell.length_c   1.000
_cell.angle_alpha   90.00
_cell.angle_beta   90.00
_cell.angle_gamma   90.00
#
_symmetry.space_group_name_H-M   'P 1'
#
loop_
_entity.id
_entity.type
_entity.pdbx_description
1 polymer ?
#
loop_
_entity_poly.entity_id
_entity_poly.type
_entity_poly.pdbx_seq_one_letter_code
_entity_poly.pdbx_strand_id
1 'polypeptide(L)'
;MVQPQQHIVYAIHEYTIPGVPFLPLKAGDVVHVDDAAATGWWLGTNLRGQKGLFPSTYTLPYLFPPPTADLVEDMRMILLGHQFGIDVVSGAPNPLEHSFEGIVRHTSTSPPPLSLLCKLIDEHLLQREAARTQVIALLSQLMRTRACETEEQNKAVHKLAAQHQHVMARFTTVKEVHVALQKTLLELSARKSALLQADTVPDCLWYQGFNHLAAEAALGSESRSPEEAWRSTLKEVKEVVRRREEELTRLSASCAKHEDAFAGAVASLQKRVEWRDQGVARMLASWAAKADAVKTAYTLRKVERDALEEALQLETSRLVHCLEDGQQQFLRAKKRYRQLKQNAENILMTLQRKDALDILSQQIAEADNAIATHHER
;
A
#
# COMPACT_ATOMS: atom_id res chain seq x y z
N MET A 1 6.11 -12.62 -48.06
CA MET A 1 4.92 -12.91 -47.22
C MET A 1 5.43 -13.14 -45.82
N VAL A 2 5.33 -12.13 -44.95
CA VAL A 2 5.85 -12.17 -43.58
C VAL A 2 4.67 -12.42 -42.67
N GLN A 3 4.62 -13.62 -42.06
CA GLN A 3 3.71 -13.87 -40.94
C GLN A 3 4.15 -12.95 -39.79
N PRO A 4 3.27 -12.13 -39.21
CA PRO A 4 3.65 -11.37 -38.03
C PRO A 4 3.93 -12.36 -36.90
N GLN A 5 5.15 -12.41 -36.40
CA GLN A 5 5.54 -13.16 -35.20
C GLN A 5 4.85 -12.65 -33.92
N GLN A 6 3.92 -11.70 -34.05
CA GLN A 6 3.30 -10.95 -32.96
C GLN A 6 1.78 -11.02 -33.11
N HIS A 7 1.15 -11.67 -32.15
CA HIS A 7 -0.29 -11.92 -32.10
C HIS A 7 -1.08 -10.72 -31.55
N ILE A 8 -0.51 -9.52 -31.46
CA ILE A 8 -1.17 -8.37 -30.85
C ILE A 8 -1.05 -7.16 -31.76
N VAL A 9 -2.19 -6.53 -32.02
CA VAL A 9 -2.30 -5.36 -32.88
C VAL A 9 -3.10 -4.27 -32.17
N TYR A 10 -2.82 -3.02 -32.50
CA TYR A 10 -3.60 -1.88 -32.03
C TYR A 10 -4.39 -1.26 -33.18
N ALA A 11 -5.66 -0.93 -32.91
CA ALA A 11 -6.55 -0.32 -33.88
C ALA A 11 -6.18 1.16 -34.08
N ILE A 12 -5.87 1.54 -35.32
CA ILE A 12 -5.61 2.93 -35.71
C ILE A 12 -6.87 3.67 -36.13
N HIS A 13 -7.91 2.93 -36.50
CA HIS A 13 -9.16 3.46 -37.02
C HIS A 13 -10.35 2.80 -36.31
N GLU A 14 -11.42 3.57 -36.14
CA GLU A 14 -12.68 3.06 -35.64
C GLU A 14 -13.42 2.30 -36.75
N TYR A 15 -14.00 1.16 -36.39
CA TYR A 15 -14.75 0.28 -37.29
C TYR A 15 -15.90 -0.35 -36.51
N THR A 16 -17.12 -0.19 -37.00
CA THR A 16 -18.31 -0.65 -36.28
C THR A 16 -19.27 -1.33 -37.25
N ILE A 17 -19.25 -2.67 -37.29
CA ILE A 17 -20.34 -3.46 -37.84
C ILE A 17 -20.99 -4.22 -36.67
N PRO A 18 -22.28 -3.96 -36.38
CA PRO A 18 -22.96 -4.63 -35.28
C PRO A 18 -23.28 -6.09 -35.64
N GLY A 19 -23.03 -7.00 -34.70
CA GLY A 19 -23.45 -8.41 -34.77
C GLY A 19 -22.32 -9.41 -35.07
N VAL A 20 -22.54 -10.67 -34.67
CA VAL A 20 -21.66 -11.81 -35.00
C VAL A 20 -21.74 -12.05 -36.52
N PRO A 21 -20.61 -12.18 -37.25
CA PRO A 21 -19.27 -12.52 -36.78
C PRO A 21 -18.30 -11.33 -36.63
N PHE A 22 -18.73 -10.07 -36.70
CA PHE A 22 -17.84 -8.91 -36.76
C PHE A 22 -17.45 -8.35 -35.38
N LEU A 23 -16.19 -7.94 -35.23
CA LEU A 23 -15.67 -7.30 -34.03
C LEU A 23 -15.61 -5.78 -34.21
N PRO A 24 -16.36 -4.99 -33.41
CA PRO A 24 -16.22 -3.55 -33.43
C PRO A 24 -14.87 -3.12 -32.83
N LEU A 25 -14.13 -2.30 -33.56
CA LEU A 25 -12.86 -1.70 -33.15
C LEU A 25 -13.06 -0.22 -32.86
N LYS A 26 -12.50 0.26 -31.75
CA LYS A 26 -12.30 1.70 -31.53
C LYS A 26 -10.84 2.06 -31.75
N ALA A 27 -10.56 3.27 -32.21
CA ALA A 27 -9.19 3.76 -32.30
C ALA A 27 -8.52 3.68 -30.91
N GLY A 28 -7.37 3.02 -30.84
CA GLY A 28 -6.65 2.72 -29.60
C GLY A 28 -6.99 1.38 -28.93
N ASP A 29 -7.97 0.61 -29.43
CA ASP A 29 -8.24 -0.74 -28.93
C ASP A 29 -7.04 -1.67 -29.25
N VAL A 30 -6.65 -2.50 -28.28
CA VAL A 30 -5.67 -3.58 -28.47
C VAL A 30 -6.40 -4.90 -28.68
N VAL A 31 -5.99 -5.66 -29.69
CA VAL A 31 -6.65 -6.89 -30.13
C VAL A 31 -5.63 -8.01 -30.27
N HIS A 32 -5.95 -9.17 -29.71
CA HIS A 32 -5.20 -10.40 -29.93
C HIS A 32 -5.67 -11.06 -31.24
N VAL A 33 -4.75 -11.32 -32.16
CA VAL A 33 -4.99 -11.96 -33.46
C VAL A 33 -4.96 -13.48 -33.28
N ASP A 34 -6.14 -14.09 -33.32
CA ASP A 34 -6.33 -15.54 -33.20
C ASP A 34 -6.06 -16.24 -34.53
N ASP A 35 -6.49 -15.66 -35.65
CA ASP A 35 -6.25 -16.18 -37.00
C ASP A 35 -6.12 -15.03 -38.01
N ALA A 36 -5.10 -15.12 -38.87
CA ALA A 36 -4.75 -14.11 -39.85
C ALA A 36 -5.03 -14.63 -41.27
N ALA A 37 -6.25 -14.44 -41.76
CA ALA A 37 -6.59 -14.84 -43.12
C ALA A 37 -5.97 -13.90 -44.16
N ALA A 38 -5.54 -14.47 -45.29
CA ALA A 38 -4.97 -13.73 -46.43
C ALA A 38 -5.99 -12.82 -47.14
N THR A 39 -7.28 -12.92 -46.79
CA THR A 39 -8.38 -12.09 -47.29
C THR A 39 -8.36 -10.66 -46.73
N GLY A 40 -7.49 -10.36 -45.75
CA GLY A 40 -7.42 -9.06 -45.08
C GLY A 40 -8.40 -8.91 -43.91
N TRP A 41 -9.13 -9.97 -43.57
CA TRP A 41 -10.01 -10.04 -42.40
C TRP A 41 -9.41 -10.99 -41.38
N TRP A 42 -9.09 -10.47 -40.20
CA TRP A 42 -8.47 -11.22 -39.13
C TRP A 42 -9.49 -11.54 -38.04
N LEU A 43 -9.38 -12.73 -37.48
CA LEU A 43 -10.13 -13.14 -36.31
C LEU A 43 -9.32 -12.73 -35.08
N GLY A 44 -9.97 -12.07 -34.13
CA GLY A 44 -9.30 -11.75 -32.89
C GLY A 44 -10.23 -11.47 -31.74
N THR A 45 -9.62 -11.32 -30.58
CA THR A 45 -10.28 -11.11 -29.31
C THR A 45 -9.81 -9.78 -28.73
N ASN A 46 -10.74 -8.87 -28.45
CA ASN A 46 -10.41 -7.57 -27.84
C ASN A 46 -10.22 -7.70 -26.31
N LEU A 47 -9.70 -6.65 -25.68
CA LEU A 47 -9.53 -6.57 -24.21
C LEU A 47 -10.85 -6.73 -23.41
N ARG A 48 -12.01 -6.59 -24.07
CA ARG A 48 -13.35 -6.76 -23.47
C ARG A 48 -13.83 -8.23 -23.55
N GLY A 49 -13.01 -9.15 -24.07
CA GLY A 49 -13.35 -10.56 -24.25
C GLY A 49 -14.28 -10.85 -25.42
N GLN A 50 -14.53 -9.86 -26.29
CA GLN A 50 -15.36 -10.04 -27.49
C GLN A 50 -14.49 -10.58 -28.61
N LYS A 51 -14.98 -11.62 -29.28
CA LYS A 51 -14.31 -12.27 -30.41
C LYS A 51 -15.06 -12.02 -31.71
N GLY A 52 -14.33 -11.72 -32.78
CA GLY A 52 -14.92 -11.54 -34.10
C GLY A 52 -13.90 -11.15 -35.16
N LEU A 53 -14.41 -10.94 -36.38
CA LEU A 53 -13.65 -10.54 -37.55
C LEU A 53 -13.49 -9.03 -37.62
N PHE A 54 -12.27 -8.58 -37.89
CA PHE A 54 -11.93 -7.18 -38.10
C PHE A 54 -10.97 -7.02 -39.28
N PRO A 55 -10.98 -5.86 -39.96
CA PRO A 55 -10.08 -5.61 -41.08
C PRO A 55 -8.64 -5.38 -40.60
N SER A 56 -7.69 -6.12 -41.16
CA SER A 56 -6.27 -6.01 -40.79
C SER A 56 -5.67 -4.64 -41.11
N THR A 57 -6.18 -3.97 -42.14
CA THR A 57 -5.75 -2.64 -42.60
C THR A 57 -6.03 -1.53 -41.59
N TYR A 58 -6.89 -1.78 -40.60
CA TYR A 58 -7.26 -0.82 -39.56
C TYR A 58 -6.43 -1.00 -38.30
N THR A 59 -5.39 -1.83 -38.38
CA THR A 59 -4.55 -2.21 -37.24
C THR A 59 -3.08 -2.11 -37.59
N LEU A 60 -2.26 -1.81 -36.59
CA LEU A 60 -0.81 -1.83 -36.69
C LEU A 60 -0.23 -2.80 -35.65
N PRO A 61 0.93 -3.43 -35.91
CA PRO A 61 1.59 -4.29 -34.94
C PRO A 61 1.83 -3.53 -33.64
N TYR A 62 1.36 -4.07 -32.52
CA TYR A 62 1.61 -3.47 -31.23
C TYR A 62 2.91 -4.05 -30.67
N LEU A 63 3.97 -3.24 -30.70
CA LEU A 63 5.22 -3.55 -30.02
C LEU A 63 5.11 -3.10 -28.58
N PHE A 64 5.12 -4.03 -27.63
CA PHE A 64 5.33 -3.65 -26.25
C PHE A 64 6.67 -2.92 -26.15
N PRO A 65 6.72 -1.71 -25.56
CA PRO A 65 8.00 -1.11 -25.25
C PRO A 65 8.78 -2.10 -24.36
N PRO A 66 10.08 -2.30 -24.60
CA PRO A 66 10.88 -3.17 -23.74
C PRO A 66 10.70 -2.68 -22.29
N PRO A 67 10.46 -3.60 -21.34
CA PRO A 67 10.32 -3.22 -19.95
C PRO A 67 11.54 -2.41 -19.52
N THR A 68 11.31 -1.34 -18.75
CA THR A 68 12.39 -0.51 -18.22
C THR A 68 13.34 -1.37 -17.39
N ALA A 69 14.64 -1.02 -17.40
CA ALA A 69 15.68 -1.77 -16.70
C ALA A 69 15.31 -2.00 -15.22
N ASP A 70 14.68 -1.01 -14.58
CA ASP A 70 14.20 -1.08 -13.20
C ASP A 70 13.14 -2.17 -13.01
N LEU A 71 12.18 -2.29 -13.95
CA LEU A 71 11.13 -3.30 -13.92
C LEU A 71 11.68 -4.72 -14.10
N VAL A 72 12.74 -4.87 -14.92
CA VAL A 72 13.44 -6.14 -15.11
C VAL A 72 14.17 -6.54 -13.83
N GLU A 73 14.80 -5.58 -13.15
CA GLU A 73 15.54 -5.82 -11.90
C GLU A 73 14.59 -6.13 -10.73
N ASP A 74 13.48 -5.39 -10.61
CA ASP A 74 12.43 -5.68 -9.62
C ASP A 74 11.86 -7.10 -9.82
N MET A 75 11.62 -7.49 -11.08
CA MET A 75 11.08 -8.82 -11.38
C MET A 75 12.08 -9.93 -11.09
N ARG A 76 13.39 -9.70 -11.32
CA ARG A 76 14.46 -10.62 -10.88
C ARG A 76 14.48 -10.76 -9.36
N MET A 77 14.38 -9.65 -8.63
CA MET A 77 14.36 -9.66 -7.17
C MET A 77 13.14 -10.39 -6.62
N ILE A 78 11.97 -10.24 -7.23
CA ILE A 78 10.75 -10.97 -6.87
C ILE A 78 10.93 -12.48 -7.12
N LEU A 79 11.46 -12.88 -8.28
CA LEU A 79 11.69 -14.29 -8.61
C LEU A 79 12.75 -14.94 -7.70
N LEU A 80 13.82 -14.21 -7.38
CA LEU A 80 14.84 -14.65 -6.45
C LEU A 80 14.25 -14.80 -5.04
N GLY A 81 13.43 -13.83 -4.60
CA GLY A 81 12.70 -13.91 -3.34
C GLY A 81 11.84 -15.17 -3.24
N HIS A 82 11.10 -15.50 -4.31
CA HIS A 82 10.31 -16.74 -4.35
C HIS A 82 11.15 -18.01 -4.20
N GLN A 83 12.36 -18.06 -4.76
CA GLN A 83 13.28 -19.19 -4.57
C GLN A 83 13.70 -19.36 -3.11
N PHE A 84 13.75 -18.27 -2.35
CA PHE A 84 14.07 -18.27 -0.92
C PHE A 84 12.83 -18.25 -0.02
N GLY A 85 11.62 -18.39 -0.57
CA GLY A 85 10.36 -18.36 0.19
C GLY A 85 9.99 -16.98 0.73
N ILE A 86 10.51 -15.91 0.13
CA ILE A 86 10.30 -14.51 0.50
C ILE A 86 9.37 -13.86 -0.52
N ASP A 87 8.20 -13.40 -0.08
CA ASP A 87 7.32 -12.58 -0.91
C ASP A 87 7.75 -11.10 -0.84
N VAL A 88 8.50 -10.68 -1.86
CA VAL A 88 9.03 -9.32 -1.99
C VAL A 88 7.94 -8.31 -2.37
N VAL A 89 6.81 -8.77 -2.95
CA VAL A 89 5.72 -7.90 -3.43
C VAL A 89 4.81 -7.44 -2.29
N SER A 90 4.56 -8.35 -1.34
CA SER A 90 3.68 -8.09 -0.19
C SER A 90 4.35 -7.28 0.93
N GLY A 91 5.70 -7.27 0.98
CA GLY A 91 6.45 -6.68 2.10
C GLY A 91 6.24 -7.40 3.44
N ALA A 92 5.40 -8.44 3.47
CA ALA A 92 5.19 -9.34 4.59
C ALA A 92 5.82 -10.71 4.25
N PRO A 93 6.68 -11.28 5.09
CA PRO A 93 7.11 -12.66 4.89
C PRO A 93 5.87 -13.56 4.97
N ASN A 94 5.69 -14.43 3.98
CA ASN A 94 4.63 -15.44 4.03
C ASN A 94 4.73 -16.19 5.38
N PRO A 95 3.60 -16.46 6.06
CA PRO A 95 3.64 -17.33 7.23
C PRO A 95 4.24 -18.65 6.79
N LEU A 96 5.34 -19.03 7.42
CA LEU A 96 5.98 -20.34 7.27
C LEU A 96 4.99 -21.40 7.79
N GLU A 97 3.98 -21.70 6.99
CA GLU A 97 3.17 -22.88 7.19
C GLU A 97 3.99 -24.09 6.77
N HIS A 98 4.33 -24.85 7.79
CA HIS A 98 4.85 -26.22 7.78
C HIS A 98 6.30 -26.41 7.34
N SER A 99 7.07 -26.89 8.33
CA SER A 99 8.23 -27.76 8.20
C SER A 99 9.25 -27.37 7.12
N PHE A 100 10.34 -26.75 7.57
CA PHE A 100 11.62 -26.76 6.86
C PHE A 100 12.22 -28.19 6.90
N GLU A 101 11.48 -29.19 6.42
CA GLU A 101 12.07 -30.42 5.93
C GLU A 101 12.47 -30.13 4.48
N GLY A 102 13.78 -30.07 4.26
CA GLY A 102 14.35 -29.86 2.94
C GLY A 102 13.84 -30.90 1.96
N ILE A 103 12.87 -30.51 1.15
CA ILE A 103 12.79 -31.02 -0.21
C ILE A 103 13.40 -29.92 -1.06
N VAL A 104 14.71 -30.04 -1.29
CA VAL A 104 15.28 -29.57 -2.55
C VAL A 104 14.48 -30.29 -3.63
N ARG A 105 13.41 -29.66 -4.10
CA ARG A 105 12.68 -30.12 -5.27
C ARG A 105 13.61 -29.87 -6.44
N HIS A 106 14.53 -30.81 -6.68
CA HIS A 106 14.98 -31.13 -8.02
C HIS A 106 13.78 -31.67 -8.80
N THR A 107 12.76 -30.84 -9.03
CA THR A 107 11.88 -31.08 -10.16
C THR A 107 12.70 -30.66 -11.36
N SER A 108 13.36 -31.64 -11.97
CA SER A 108 13.81 -31.59 -13.35
C SER A 108 12.58 -31.50 -14.29
N THR A 109 11.74 -30.50 -14.08
CA THR A 109 10.81 -30.07 -15.11
C THR A 109 11.63 -29.16 -16.01
N SER A 110 11.94 -29.65 -17.22
CA SER A 110 12.46 -28.80 -18.29
C SER A 110 11.69 -27.48 -18.27
N PRO A 111 12.37 -26.32 -18.27
CA PRO A 111 11.68 -25.03 -18.28
C PRO A 111 10.65 -25.04 -19.42
N PRO A 112 9.43 -24.54 -19.19
CA PRO A 112 8.44 -24.46 -20.25
C PRO A 112 9.08 -23.72 -21.44
N PRO A 113 8.86 -24.20 -22.67
CA PRO A 113 9.47 -23.58 -23.84
C PRO A 113 9.16 -22.08 -23.84
N LEU A 114 10.15 -21.25 -24.18
CA LEU A 114 10.06 -19.78 -24.12
C LEU A 114 8.77 -19.23 -24.76
N SER A 115 8.27 -19.88 -25.80
CA SER A 115 7.01 -19.54 -26.47
C SER A 115 5.77 -19.64 -25.57
N LEU A 116 5.74 -20.62 -24.65
CA LEU A 116 4.65 -20.77 -23.69
C LEU A 116 4.74 -19.72 -22.58
N LEU A 117 5.97 -19.40 -22.14
CA LEU A 117 6.22 -18.36 -21.15
C LEU A 117 5.83 -16.98 -21.68
N CYS A 118 6.20 -16.65 -22.93
CA CYS A 118 5.79 -15.41 -23.59
C CYS A 118 4.27 -15.29 -23.70
N LYS A 119 3.58 -16.37 -24.12
CA LYS A 119 2.11 -16.38 -24.20
C LYS A 119 1.44 -16.13 -22.85
N LEU A 120 1.94 -16.75 -21.78
CA LEU A 120 1.40 -16.55 -20.43
C LEU A 120 1.65 -15.12 -19.93
N ILE A 121 2.83 -14.55 -20.22
CA ILE A 121 3.13 -13.16 -19.89
C ILE A 121 2.21 -12.21 -20.65
N ASP A 122 2.01 -12.43 -21.95
CA ASP A 122 1.10 -11.63 -22.77
C ASP A 122 -0.34 -11.70 -22.25
N GLU A 123 -0.81 -12.90 -21.87
CA GLU A 123 -2.15 -13.11 -21.30
C GLU A 123 -2.32 -12.39 -19.95
N HIS A 124 -1.32 -12.46 -19.07
CA HIS A 124 -1.36 -11.75 -17.79
C HIS A 124 -1.27 -10.23 -17.95
N LEU A 125 -0.46 -9.72 -18.89
CA LEU A 125 -0.42 -8.29 -19.21
C LEU A 125 -1.76 -7.82 -19.76
N LEU A 126 -2.41 -8.61 -20.60
CA LEU A 126 -3.73 -8.33 -21.15
C LEU A 126 -4.80 -8.27 -20.05
N GLN A 127 -4.80 -9.24 -19.13
CA GLN A 127 -5.69 -9.25 -17.97
C GLN A 127 -5.47 -8.04 -17.06
N ARG A 128 -4.21 -7.63 -16.85
CA ARG A 128 -3.87 -6.45 -16.05
C ARG A 128 -4.39 -5.17 -16.68
N GLU A 129 -4.19 -4.96 -17.98
CA GLU A 129 -4.67 -3.76 -18.67
C GLU A 129 -6.21 -3.74 -18.77
N ALA A 130 -6.87 -4.90 -18.91
CA ALA A 130 -8.33 -5.00 -18.84
C ALA A 130 -8.85 -4.58 -17.45
N ALA A 131 -8.25 -5.08 -16.37
CA ALA A 131 -8.61 -4.69 -15.01
C ALA A 131 -8.38 -3.21 -14.74
N ARG A 132 -7.24 -2.65 -15.19
CA ARG A 132 -6.93 -1.22 -15.08
C ARG A 132 -7.99 -0.37 -15.79
N THR A 133 -8.39 -0.77 -16.99
CA THR A 133 -9.41 -0.05 -17.77
C THR A 133 -10.77 -0.06 -17.07
N GLN A 134 -11.15 -1.18 -16.45
CA GLN A 134 -12.37 -1.28 -15.65
C GLN A 134 -12.34 -0.36 -14.42
N VAL A 135 -11.22 -0.33 -13.70
CA VAL A 135 -11.04 0.57 -12.54
C VAL A 135 -11.17 2.03 -12.95
N ILE A 136 -10.53 2.44 -14.06
CA ILE A 136 -10.62 3.80 -14.58
C ILE A 136 -12.06 4.16 -14.97
N ALA A 137 -12.80 3.21 -15.57
CA ALA A 137 -14.20 3.41 -15.94
C ALA A 137 -15.10 3.59 -14.71
N LEU A 138 -14.94 2.75 -13.68
CA LEU A 138 -15.67 2.85 -12.42
C LEU A 138 -15.36 4.15 -11.67
N LEU A 139 -14.09 4.57 -11.64
CA LEU A 139 -13.70 5.83 -11.04
C LEU A 139 -14.33 7.02 -11.78
N SER A 140 -14.35 6.97 -13.11
CA SER A 140 -15.02 7.99 -13.92
C SER A 140 -16.53 8.04 -13.65
N GLN A 141 -17.17 6.89 -13.44
CA GLN A 141 -18.59 6.82 -13.08
C GLN A 141 -18.86 7.41 -11.69
N LEU A 142 -18.03 7.07 -10.70
CA LEU A 142 -18.13 7.60 -9.33
C LEU A 142 -17.94 9.12 -9.30
N MET A 143 -16.98 9.64 -10.08
CA MET A 143 -16.79 11.08 -10.21
C MET A 143 -18.02 11.79 -10.80
N ARG A 144 -18.70 11.18 -11.77
CA ARG A 144 -19.96 11.71 -12.32
C ARG A 144 -21.11 11.67 -11.32
N THR A 145 -21.27 10.57 -10.56
CA THR A 145 -22.33 10.50 -9.54
C THR A 145 -22.11 11.54 -8.45
N ARG A 146 -20.86 11.71 -8.00
CA ARG A 146 -20.50 12.74 -7.02
C ARG A 146 -20.77 14.15 -7.54
N ALA A 147 -20.47 14.43 -8.81
CA ALA A 147 -20.79 15.73 -9.41
C ALA A 147 -22.32 15.98 -9.43
N CYS A 148 -23.11 14.96 -9.80
CA CYS A 148 -24.57 15.04 -9.79
C CYS A 148 -25.11 15.33 -8.38
N GLU A 149 -24.62 14.61 -7.36
CA GLU A 149 -24.99 14.83 -5.95
C GLU A 149 -24.65 16.25 -5.49
N THR A 150 -23.48 16.78 -5.85
CA THR A 150 -23.10 18.16 -5.49
C THR A 150 -24.00 19.19 -6.16
N GLU A 151 -24.43 18.96 -7.41
CA GLU A 151 -25.34 19.85 -8.12
C GLU A 151 -26.74 19.83 -7.49
N GLU A 152 -27.24 18.66 -7.10
CA GLU A 152 -28.51 18.51 -6.38
C GLU A 152 -28.46 19.18 -4.99
N GLN A 153 -27.38 19.01 -4.25
CA GLN A 153 -27.15 19.69 -2.97
C GLN A 153 -27.16 21.21 -3.14
N ASN A 154 -26.46 21.73 -4.16
CA ASN A 154 -26.44 23.17 -4.46
C ASN A 154 -27.84 23.69 -4.83
N LYS A 155 -28.60 22.94 -5.63
CA LYS A 155 -30.00 23.28 -5.96
C LYS A 155 -30.88 23.32 -4.71
N ALA A 156 -30.71 22.36 -3.79
CA ALA A 156 -31.45 22.33 -2.52
C ALA A 156 -31.09 23.53 -1.62
N VAL A 157 -29.80 23.87 -1.52
CA VAL A 157 -29.33 25.05 -0.76
C VAL A 157 -29.89 26.35 -1.34
N HIS A 158 -29.87 26.52 -2.67
CA HIS A 158 -30.46 27.69 -3.32
C HIS A 158 -31.98 27.79 -3.08
N LYS A 159 -32.70 26.67 -3.14
CA LYS A 159 -34.14 26.64 -2.84
C LYS A 159 -34.43 27.04 -1.39
N LEU A 160 -33.63 26.57 -0.44
CA LEU A 160 -33.75 26.95 0.97
C LEU A 160 -33.44 28.44 1.19
N ALA A 161 -32.41 28.97 0.52
CA ALA A 161 -32.06 30.39 0.58
C ALA A 161 -33.19 31.28 0.03
N ALA A 162 -33.82 30.89 -1.09
CA ALA A 162 -34.96 31.60 -1.64
C ALA A 162 -36.18 31.58 -0.70
N GLN A 163 -36.45 30.45 -0.05
CA GLN A 163 -37.50 30.35 0.97
C GLN A 163 -37.21 31.26 2.17
N HIS A 164 -35.96 31.29 2.65
CA HIS A 164 -35.54 32.17 3.73
C HIS A 164 -35.72 33.65 3.38
N GLN A 165 -35.30 34.06 2.18
CA GLN A 165 -35.51 35.43 1.68
C GLN A 165 -37.00 35.79 1.62
N HIS A 166 -37.86 34.86 1.17
CA HIS A 166 -39.31 35.10 1.15
C HIS A 166 -39.89 35.27 2.56
N VAL A 167 -39.45 34.46 3.53
CA VAL A 167 -39.87 34.59 4.93
C VAL A 167 -39.40 35.92 5.51
N MET A 168 -38.15 36.34 5.24
CA MET A 168 -37.62 37.62 5.70
C MET A 168 -38.41 38.80 5.12
N ALA A 169 -38.75 38.77 3.82
CA ALA A 169 -39.57 39.81 3.19
C ALA A 169 -40.99 39.90 3.79
N ARG A 170 -41.60 38.76 4.13
CA ARG A 170 -42.89 38.75 4.85
C ARG A 170 -42.77 39.29 6.27
N PHE A 171 -41.66 39.01 6.94
CA PHE A 171 -41.42 39.56 8.28
C PHE A 171 -41.26 41.08 8.24
N THR A 172 -40.54 41.62 7.25
CA THR A 172 -40.39 43.08 7.10
C THR A 172 -41.72 43.76 6.81
N THR A 173 -42.57 43.20 5.93
CA THR A 173 -43.89 43.79 5.65
C THR A 173 -44.80 43.77 6.88
N VAL A 174 -44.81 42.68 7.65
CA VAL A 174 -45.55 42.60 8.91
C VAL A 174 -45.05 43.64 9.92
N LYS A 175 -43.73 43.85 10.00
CA LYS A 175 -43.13 44.86 10.88
C LYS A 175 -43.54 46.28 10.48
N GLU A 176 -43.56 46.60 9.19
CA GLU A 176 -44.01 47.89 8.66
C GLU A 176 -45.49 48.15 9.00
N VAL A 177 -46.36 47.16 8.78
CA VAL A 177 -47.78 47.23 9.14
C VAL A 177 -47.96 47.44 10.64
N HIS A 178 -47.16 46.75 11.47
CA HIS A 178 -47.21 46.92 12.92
C HIS A 178 -46.82 48.34 13.36
N VAL A 179 -45.75 48.91 12.78
CA VAL A 179 -45.33 50.29 13.06
C VAL A 179 -46.42 51.29 12.63
N ALA A 180 -47.04 51.08 11.46
CA ALA A 180 -48.15 51.92 11.00
C ALA A 180 -49.35 51.86 11.96
N LEU A 181 -49.73 50.67 12.41
CA LEU A 181 -50.79 50.47 13.41
C LEU A 181 -50.46 51.14 14.75
N GLN A 182 -49.20 51.05 15.18
CA GLN A 182 -48.76 51.66 16.44
C GLN A 182 -48.83 53.20 16.36
N LYS A 183 -48.50 53.77 15.20
CA LYS A 183 -48.65 55.20 14.94
C LYS A 183 -50.12 55.64 14.98
N THR A 184 -51.03 54.92 14.33
CA THR A 184 -52.46 55.27 14.36
C THR A 184 -53.06 55.15 15.75
N LEU A 185 -52.63 54.15 16.55
CA LEU A 185 -53.00 54.01 17.95
C LEU A 185 -52.55 55.21 18.80
N LEU A 186 -51.34 55.73 18.57
CA LEU A 186 -50.83 56.92 19.25
C LEU A 186 -51.58 58.19 18.81
N GLU A 187 -51.91 58.33 17.53
CA GLU A 187 -52.73 59.45 17.05
C GLU A 187 -54.15 59.41 17.64
N LEU A 188 -54.76 58.22 17.72
CA LEU A 188 -56.07 58.01 18.33
C LEU A 188 -56.03 58.29 19.84
N SER A 189 -54.99 57.86 20.55
CA SER A 189 -54.85 58.11 21.98
C SER A 189 -54.63 59.60 22.27
N ALA A 190 -53.82 60.29 21.45
CA ALA A 190 -53.63 61.73 21.53
C ALA A 190 -54.93 62.51 21.26
N ARG A 191 -55.70 62.09 20.24
CA ARG A 191 -57.00 62.69 19.92
C ARG A 191 -58.04 62.43 21.02
N LYS A 192 -58.06 61.23 21.61
CA LYS A 192 -58.86 60.91 22.79
C LYS A 192 -58.49 61.82 23.96
N SER A 193 -57.19 62.01 24.26
CA SER A 193 -56.77 62.90 25.34
C SER A 193 -57.13 64.37 25.08
N ALA A 194 -57.05 64.84 23.82
CA ALA A 194 -57.45 66.20 23.46
C ALA A 194 -58.97 66.42 23.62
N LEU A 195 -59.79 65.44 23.24
CA LEU A 195 -61.24 65.48 23.46
C LEU A 195 -61.60 65.46 24.95
N LEU A 196 -60.87 64.69 25.76
CA LEU A 196 -61.05 64.66 27.21
C LEU A 196 -60.62 65.96 27.90
N GLN A 197 -59.61 66.66 27.38
CA GLN A 197 -59.17 67.97 27.91
C GLN A 197 -60.08 69.13 27.49
N ALA A 198 -60.84 68.99 26.41
CA ALA A 198 -61.76 70.00 25.91
C ALA A 198 -63.13 70.01 26.62
N ASP A 199 -63.31 69.20 27.69
CA ASP A 199 -64.56 69.01 28.46
C ASP A 199 -65.84 68.88 27.60
N THR A 200 -65.68 68.45 26.36
CA THR A 200 -66.78 68.15 25.46
C THR A 200 -67.03 66.66 25.55
N VAL A 201 -67.92 66.29 26.48
CA VAL A 201 -68.53 64.97 26.49
C VAL A 201 -69.13 64.76 25.10
N PRO A 202 -68.70 63.74 24.32
CA PRO A 202 -69.29 63.49 23.03
C PRO A 202 -70.80 63.27 23.20
N ASP A 203 -71.61 63.99 22.43
CA ASP A 203 -73.07 63.84 22.47
C ASP A 203 -73.47 62.37 22.28
N CYS A 204 -74.63 61.99 22.81
CA CYS A 204 -75.15 60.62 22.79
C CYS A 204 -75.08 59.94 21.40
N LEU A 205 -75.12 60.74 20.31
CA LEU A 205 -74.97 60.31 18.92
C LEU A 205 -73.56 59.77 18.58
N TRP A 206 -72.50 60.28 19.22
CA TRP A 206 -71.13 59.79 19.03
C TRP A 206 -70.96 58.39 19.64
N TYR A 207 -71.50 58.16 20.83
CA TYR A 207 -71.50 56.85 21.46
C TYR A 207 -72.38 55.85 20.70
N GLN A 208 -73.49 56.29 20.11
CA GLN A 208 -74.31 55.48 19.20
C GLN A 208 -73.55 55.16 17.90
N GLY A 209 -72.80 56.10 17.34
CA GLY A 209 -71.94 55.89 16.17
C GLY A 209 -70.75 54.96 16.43
N PHE A 210 -70.12 55.05 17.60
CA PHE A 210 -69.05 54.14 18.01
C PHE A 210 -69.59 52.73 18.30
N ASN A 211 -70.77 52.61 18.90
CA ASN A 211 -71.47 51.34 19.02
C ASN A 211 -71.92 50.80 17.67
N HIS A 212 -72.30 51.65 16.70
CA HIS A 212 -72.58 51.22 15.34
C HIS A 212 -71.34 50.77 14.59
N LEU A 213 -70.17 51.40 14.77
CA LEU A 213 -68.91 50.96 14.16
C LEU A 213 -68.36 49.68 14.81
N ALA A 214 -68.51 49.54 16.12
CA ALA A 214 -68.18 48.30 16.83
C ALA A 214 -69.18 47.18 16.51
N ALA A 215 -70.46 47.51 16.31
CA ALA A 215 -71.48 46.59 15.84
C ALA A 215 -71.31 46.27 14.36
N GLU A 216 -70.88 47.19 13.49
CA GLU A 216 -70.61 46.95 12.06
C GLU A 216 -69.35 46.11 11.86
N ALA A 217 -68.33 46.29 12.71
CA ALA A 217 -67.19 45.38 12.81
C ALA A 217 -67.60 43.98 13.34
N ALA A 218 -68.66 43.90 14.15
CA ALA A 218 -69.25 42.65 14.64
C ALA A 218 -70.34 42.06 13.71
N LEU A 219 -70.92 42.85 12.81
CA LEU A 219 -71.96 42.48 11.84
C LEU A 219 -71.37 41.95 10.52
N GLY A 220 -70.05 41.74 10.49
CA GLY A 220 -69.39 40.94 9.47
C GLY A 220 -69.57 39.42 9.63
N SER A 221 -70.06 38.92 10.77
CA SER A 221 -70.47 37.51 10.90
C SER A 221 -71.34 37.30 12.14
N GLU A 222 -72.51 36.71 11.94
CA GLU A 222 -73.46 36.36 12.99
C GLU A 222 -72.85 35.48 14.11
N SER A 223 -73.39 35.67 15.33
CA SER A 223 -73.43 34.74 16.49
C SER A 223 -72.21 34.62 17.43
N ARG A 224 -72.30 35.30 18.60
CA ARG A 224 -72.18 34.78 19.99
C ARG A 224 -71.88 35.89 20.99
N SER A 225 -72.26 35.70 22.25
CA SER A 225 -72.05 36.71 23.29
C SER A 225 -70.54 36.95 23.51
N PRO A 226 -70.11 38.19 23.84
CA PRO A 226 -68.69 38.51 24.01
C PRO A 226 -67.99 37.64 25.07
N GLU A 227 -68.73 37.10 26.05
CA GLU A 227 -68.21 36.14 27.02
C GLU A 227 -67.94 34.75 26.45
N GLU A 228 -68.76 34.30 25.51
CA GLU A 228 -68.56 33.03 24.83
C GLU A 228 -67.36 33.10 23.88
N ALA A 229 -67.11 34.27 23.28
CA ALA A 229 -66.01 34.50 22.35
C ALA A 229 -64.63 34.41 23.03
N TRP A 230 -64.41 35.03 24.19
CA TRP A 230 -63.12 34.91 24.89
C TRP A 230 -62.93 33.52 25.53
N ARG A 231 -64.03 32.84 25.91
CA ARG A 231 -63.97 31.45 26.38
C ARG A 231 -63.62 30.48 25.25
N SER A 232 -64.10 30.73 24.02
CA SER A 232 -63.71 29.92 22.86
C SER A 232 -62.26 30.14 22.47
N THR A 233 -61.76 31.39 22.47
CA THR A 233 -60.35 31.66 22.16
C THR A 233 -59.42 31.08 23.24
N LEU A 234 -59.79 31.13 24.52
CA LEU A 234 -59.03 30.49 25.59
C LEU A 234 -59.01 28.96 25.45
N LYS A 235 -60.13 28.33 25.04
CA LYS A 235 -60.18 26.89 24.73
C LYS A 235 -59.28 26.54 23.56
N GLU A 236 -59.28 27.36 22.51
CA GLU A 236 -58.44 27.17 21.34
C GLU A 236 -56.95 27.30 21.67
N VAL A 237 -56.56 28.30 22.46
CA VAL A 237 -55.18 28.46 22.94
C VAL A 237 -54.76 27.27 23.82
N LYS A 238 -55.63 26.83 24.75
CA LYS A 238 -55.35 25.62 25.56
C LYS A 238 -55.15 24.38 24.69
N GLU A 239 -55.94 24.22 23.64
CA GLU A 239 -55.84 23.09 22.72
C GLU A 239 -54.58 23.16 21.85
N VAL A 240 -54.13 24.35 21.46
CA VAL A 240 -52.84 24.56 20.78
C VAL A 240 -51.69 24.24 21.71
N VAL A 241 -51.71 24.72 22.96
CA VAL A 241 -50.67 24.45 23.96
C VAL A 241 -50.60 22.95 24.25
N ARG A 242 -51.74 22.29 24.46
CA ARG A 242 -51.83 20.83 24.66
C ARG A 242 -51.17 20.07 23.50
N ARG A 243 -51.50 20.42 22.25
CA ARG A 243 -50.88 19.81 21.06
C ARG A 243 -49.37 20.04 21.00
N ARG A 244 -48.89 21.23 21.36
CA ARG A 244 -47.44 21.54 21.40
C ARG A 244 -46.72 20.78 22.52
N GLU A 245 -47.34 20.59 23.67
CA GLU A 245 -46.80 19.76 24.75
C GLU A 245 -46.71 18.28 24.33
N GLU A 246 -47.73 17.75 23.63
CA GLU A 246 -47.70 16.40 23.05
C GLU A 246 -46.61 16.24 21.98
N GLU A 247 -46.41 17.26 21.13
CA GLU A 247 -45.32 17.27 20.16
C GLU A 247 -43.95 17.31 20.85
N LEU A 248 -43.77 18.13 21.88
CA LEU A 248 -42.53 18.24 22.64
C LEU A 248 -42.20 16.94 23.38
N THR A 249 -43.18 16.30 24.02
CA THR A 249 -42.98 15.01 24.68
C THR A 249 -42.63 13.91 23.67
N ARG A 250 -43.27 13.88 22.49
CA ARG A 250 -42.90 12.96 21.41
C ARG A 250 -41.47 13.19 20.91
N LEU A 251 -41.08 14.44 20.69
CA LEU A 251 -39.71 14.79 20.26
C LEU A 251 -38.68 14.41 21.33
N SER A 252 -38.95 14.69 22.60
CA SER A 252 -38.08 14.31 23.72
C SER A 252 -37.91 12.78 23.81
N ALA A 253 -39.00 12.02 23.71
CA ALA A 253 -38.94 10.56 23.67
C ALA A 253 -38.19 10.03 22.44
N SER A 254 -38.31 10.71 21.30
CA SER A 254 -37.51 10.38 20.11
C SER A 254 -36.03 10.64 20.34
N CYS A 255 -35.64 11.80 20.89
CA CYS A 255 -34.25 12.11 21.19
C CYS A 255 -33.64 11.08 22.16
N ALA A 256 -34.33 10.73 23.24
CA ALA A 256 -33.87 9.72 24.19
C ALA A 256 -33.58 8.36 23.50
N LYS A 257 -34.49 7.91 22.61
CA LYS A 257 -34.26 6.68 21.83
C LYS A 257 -33.04 6.76 20.92
N HIS A 258 -32.78 7.92 20.31
CA HIS A 258 -31.60 8.10 19.46
C HIS A 258 -30.32 8.18 20.29
N GLU A 259 -30.36 8.79 21.48
CA GLU A 259 -29.24 8.80 22.43
C GLU A 259 -28.90 7.38 22.90
N ASP A 260 -29.90 6.58 23.27
CA ASP A 260 -29.71 5.18 23.66
C ASP A 260 -29.13 4.35 22.49
N ALA A 261 -29.64 4.55 21.27
CA ALA A 261 -29.13 3.89 20.08
C ALA A 261 -27.67 4.28 19.78
N PHE A 262 -27.35 5.57 19.94
CA PHE A 262 -25.99 6.08 19.76
C PHE A 262 -25.04 5.52 20.83
N ALA A 263 -25.45 5.51 22.10
CA ALA A 263 -24.69 4.92 23.19
C ALA A 263 -24.41 3.43 22.95
N GLY A 264 -25.42 2.68 22.46
CA GLY A 264 -25.27 1.28 22.06
C GLY A 264 -24.29 1.09 20.89
N ALA A 265 -24.34 1.98 19.90
CA ALA A 265 -23.41 1.95 18.77
C ALA A 265 -21.96 2.26 19.19
N VAL A 266 -21.77 3.25 20.07
CA VAL A 266 -20.46 3.60 20.64
C VAL A 266 -19.89 2.44 21.46
N ALA A 267 -20.69 1.82 22.33
CA ALA A 267 -20.25 0.66 23.11
C ALA A 267 -19.87 -0.53 22.20
N SER A 268 -20.62 -0.75 21.12
CA SER A 268 -20.30 -1.80 20.13
C SER A 268 -19.01 -1.50 19.38
N LEU A 269 -18.77 -0.24 19.01
CA LEU A 269 -17.52 0.18 18.39
C LEU A 269 -16.35 0.00 19.35
N GLN A 270 -16.49 0.44 20.60
CA GLN A 270 -15.47 0.30 21.65
C GLN A 270 -15.03 -1.16 21.79
N LYS A 271 -15.98 -2.10 21.90
CA LYS A 271 -15.68 -3.55 21.98
C LYS A 271 -14.91 -4.06 20.76
N ARG A 272 -15.23 -3.59 19.55
CA ARG A 272 -14.50 -3.99 18.33
C ARG A 272 -13.07 -3.43 18.33
N VAL A 273 -12.88 -2.19 18.78
CA VAL A 273 -11.56 -1.58 18.91
C VAL A 273 -10.73 -2.36 19.93
N GLU A 274 -11.29 -2.65 21.10
CA GLU A 274 -10.62 -3.45 22.13
C GLU A 274 -10.24 -4.84 21.62
N TRP A 275 -11.14 -5.53 20.91
CA TRP A 275 -10.84 -6.84 20.33
C TRP A 275 -9.71 -6.77 19.30
N ARG A 276 -9.75 -5.77 18.41
CA ARG A 276 -8.69 -5.54 17.42
C ARG A 276 -7.36 -5.28 18.12
N ASP A 277 -7.34 -4.37 19.08
CA ASP A 277 -6.11 -3.94 19.76
C ASP A 277 -5.50 -5.09 20.58
N GLN A 278 -6.33 -5.91 21.23
CA GLN A 278 -5.89 -7.15 21.88
C GLN A 278 -5.36 -8.19 20.88
N GLY A 279 -5.95 -8.27 19.69
CA GLY A 279 -5.46 -9.13 18.61
C GLY A 279 -4.07 -8.70 18.14
N VAL A 280 -3.90 -7.41 17.85
CA VAL A 280 -2.61 -6.83 17.43
C VAL A 280 -1.57 -6.98 18.53
N ALA A 281 -1.91 -6.71 19.79
CA ALA A 281 -0.99 -6.86 20.92
C ALA A 281 -0.49 -8.30 21.07
N ARG A 282 -1.38 -9.30 20.96
CA ARG A 282 -1.00 -10.72 21.01
C ARG A 282 -0.10 -11.13 19.83
N MET A 283 -0.41 -10.64 18.63
CA MET A 283 0.41 -10.86 17.45
C MET A 283 1.82 -10.30 17.67
N LEU A 284 1.94 -9.03 18.05
CA LEU A 284 3.23 -8.39 18.31
C LEU A 284 4.03 -9.09 19.41
N ALA A 285 3.38 -9.53 20.48
CA ALA A 285 4.03 -10.31 21.54
C ALA A 285 4.59 -11.64 21.03
N SER A 286 3.85 -12.35 20.17
CA SER A 286 4.32 -13.60 19.54
C SER A 286 5.55 -13.36 18.65
N TRP A 287 5.53 -12.29 17.84
CA TRP A 287 6.67 -11.92 16.99
C TRP A 287 7.88 -11.52 17.81
N ALA A 288 7.71 -10.75 18.88
CA ALA A 288 8.79 -10.38 19.80
C ALA A 288 9.43 -11.62 20.44
N ALA A 289 8.63 -12.53 20.98
CA ALA A 289 9.13 -13.78 21.56
C ALA A 289 9.91 -14.63 20.54
N LYS A 290 9.43 -14.69 19.28
CA LYS A 290 10.12 -15.42 18.21
C LYS A 290 11.45 -14.75 17.83
N ALA A 291 11.48 -13.43 17.75
CA ALA A 291 12.69 -12.67 17.48
C ALA A 291 13.73 -12.88 18.60
N ASP A 292 13.31 -12.85 19.86
CA ASP A 292 14.18 -13.10 21.01
C ASP A 292 14.73 -14.52 21.02
N ALA A 293 13.90 -15.52 20.65
CA ALA A 293 14.36 -16.90 20.52
C ALA A 293 15.44 -17.06 19.42
N VAL A 294 15.22 -16.45 18.26
CA VAL A 294 16.20 -16.46 17.15
C VAL A 294 17.49 -15.74 17.54
N LYS A 295 17.36 -14.57 18.19
CA LYS A 295 18.52 -13.79 18.67
C LYS A 295 19.33 -14.59 19.68
N THR A 296 18.66 -15.25 20.63
CA THR A 296 19.31 -16.08 21.65
C THR A 296 20.04 -17.27 21.02
N ALA A 297 19.40 -17.97 20.08
CA ALA A 297 20.01 -19.08 19.35
C ALA A 297 21.23 -18.62 18.53
N TYR A 298 21.15 -17.47 17.87
CA TYR A 298 22.28 -16.89 17.15
C TYR A 298 23.44 -16.55 18.08
N THR A 299 23.17 -15.88 19.21
CA THR A 299 24.23 -15.53 20.17
C THR A 299 24.93 -16.77 20.73
N LEU A 300 24.18 -17.84 21.01
CA LEU A 300 24.74 -19.09 21.50
C LEU A 300 25.65 -19.74 20.44
N ARG A 301 25.17 -19.89 19.19
CA ARG A 301 26.00 -20.41 18.09
C ARG A 301 27.23 -19.56 17.80
N LYS A 302 27.12 -18.23 17.94
CA LYS A 302 28.26 -17.33 17.77
C LYS A 302 29.33 -17.62 18.82
N VAL A 303 28.95 -17.76 20.10
CA VAL A 303 29.89 -18.10 21.18
C VAL A 303 30.55 -19.45 20.93
N GLU A 304 29.78 -20.47 20.51
CA GLU A 304 30.34 -21.78 20.16
C GLU A 304 31.35 -21.71 19.02
N ARG A 305 31.01 -20.97 17.95
CA ARG A 305 31.91 -20.78 16.80
C ARG A 305 33.18 -20.05 17.22
N ASP A 306 33.04 -18.95 17.95
CA ASP A 306 34.19 -18.14 18.37
C ASP A 306 35.12 -18.98 19.28
N ALA A 307 34.58 -19.81 20.17
CA ALA A 307 35.36 -20.76 20.97
C ALA A 307 36.09 -21.84 20.14
N LEU A 308 35.44 -22.35 19.07
CA LEU A 308 36.07 -23.29 18.14
C LEU A 308 37.19 -22.63 17.33
N GLU A 309 37.00 -21.38 16.89
CA GLU A 309 38.01 -20.61 16.18
C GLU A 309 39.24 -20.35 17.08
N GLU A 310 39.03 -19.98 18.34
CA GLU A 310 40.11 -19.83 19.33
C GLU A 310 40.89 -21.13 19.54
N ALA A 311 40.20 -22.27 19.67
CA ALA A 311 40.85 -23.57 19.80
C ALA A 311 41.70 -23.94 18.56
N LEU A 312 41.19 -23.65 17.36
CA LEU A 312 41.92 -23.87 16.12
C LEU A 312 43.13 -22.93 16.00
N GLN A 313 43.00 -21.67 16.42
CA GLN A 313 44.11 -20.71 16.46
C GLN A 313 45.22 -21.16 17.42
N LEU A 314 44.86 -21.76 18.55
CA LEU A 314 45.84 -22.31 19.48
C LEU A 314 46.59 -23.51 18.87
N GLU A 315 45.87 -24.44 18.24
CA GLU A 315 46.49 -25.62 17.64
C GLU A 315 47.35 -25.26 16.42
N THR A 316 46.91 -24.31 15.59
CA THR A 316 47.72 -23.80 14.48
C THR A 316 49.00 -23.14 14.99
N SER A 317 48.93 -22.33 16.04
CA SER A 317 50.11 -21.73 16.67
C SER A 317 51.08 -22.79 17.20
N ARG A 318 50.55 -23.86 17.82
CA ARG A 318 51.35 -25.00 18.29
C ARG A 318 52.04 -25.72 17.13
N LEU A 319 51.33 -26.00 16.04
CA LEU A 319 51.88 -26.67 14.86
C LEU A 319 52.96 -25.83 14.18
N VAL A 320 52.75 -24.52 14.07
CA VAL A 320 53.76 -23.59 13.54
C VAL A 320 55.02 -23.65 14.39
N HIS A 321 54.90 -23.60 15.72
CA HIS A 321 56.05 -23.71 16.61
C HIS A 321 56.79 -25.05 16.45
N CYS A 322 56.08 -26.17 16.35
CA CYS A 322 56.69 -27.48 16.10
C CYS A 322 57.41 -27.55 14.75
N LEU A 323 56.86 -26.92 13.71
CA LEU A 323 57.51 -26.84 12.39
C LEU A 323 58.78 -26.01 12.45
N GLU A 324 58.76 -24.85 13.13
CA GLU A 324 59.94 -24.00 13.33
C GLU A 324 61.05 -24.76 14.08
N ASP A 325 60.71 -25.45 15.16
CA ASP A 325 61.65 -26.28 15.91
C ASP A 325 62.23 -27.40 15.04
N GLY A 326 61.39 -28.09 14.28
CA GLY A 326 61.82 -29.12 13.32
C GLY A 326 62.78 -28.57 12.26
N GLN A 327 62.49 -27.39 11.71
CA GLN A 327 63.37 -26.71 10.76
C GLN A 327 64.71 -26.36 11.39
N GLN A 328 64.72 -25.83 12.63
CA GLN A 328 65.96 -25.54 13.33
C GLN A 328 66.81 -26.79 13.56
N GLN A 329 66.18 -27.90 13.98
CA GLN A 329 66.86 -29.18 14.16
C GLN A 329 67.47 -29.69 12.85
N PHE A 330 66.71 -29.63 11.75
CA PHE A 330 67.21 -30.00 10.42
C PHE A 330 68.41 -29.14 10.00
N LEU A 331 68.34 -27.82 10.19
CA LEU A 331 69.45 -26.92 9.86
C LEU A 331 70.71 -27.24 10.68
N ARG A 332 70.57 -27.54 11.97
CA ARG A 332 71.68 -27.98 12.83
C ARG A 332 72.27 -29.30 12.34
N ALA A 333 71.44 -30.28 11.99
CA ALA A 333 71.88 -31.56 11.45
C ALA A 333 72.61 -31.40 10.10
N LYS A 334 72.08 -30.57 9.20
CA LYS A 334 72.70 -30.24 7.91
C LYS A 334 74.07 -29.59 8.08
N LYS A 335 74.22 -28.69 9.06
CA LYS A 335 75.51 -28.07 9.40
C LYS A 335 76.51 -29.13 9.90
N ARG A 336 76.09 -30.02 10.81
CA ARG A 336 76.91 -31.13 11.30
C ARG A 336 77.34 -32.08 10.17
N TYR A 337 76.43 -32.44 9.27
CA TYR A 337 76.75 -33.27 8.11
C TYR A 337 77.84 -32.64 7.24
N ARG A 338 77.74 -31.33 6.94
CA ARG A 338 78.77 -30.62 6.16
C ARG A 338 80.13 -30.64 6.87
N GLN A 339 80.16 -30.43 8.18
CA GLN A 339 81.40 -30.51 8.96
C GLN A 339 82.02 -31.91 8.92
N LEU A 340 81.21 -32.96 9.11
CA LEU A 340 81.68 -34.33 9.02
C LEU A 340 82.22 -34.66 7.63
N LYS A 341 81.55 -34.19 6.57
CA LYS A 341 82.02 -34.36 5.19
C LYS A 341 83.38 -33.70 4.96
N GLN A 342 83.56 -32.45 5.40
CA GLN A 342 84.84 -31.75 5.31
C GLN A 342 85.95 -32.49 6.09
N ASN A 343 85.63 -33.00 7.28
CA ASN A 343 86.58 -33.79 8.07
C ASN A 343 86.97 -35.08 7.35
N ALA A 344 86.02 -35.77 6.72
CA ALA A 344 86.30 -36.98 5.94
C ALA A 344 87.17 -36.68 4.72
N GLU A 345 86.92 -35.58 4.00
CA GLU A 345 87.75 -35.10 2.89
C GLU A 345 89.18 -34.79 3.36
N ASN A 346 89.34 -34.13 4.51
CA ASN A 346 90.66 -33.87 5.10
C ASN A 346 91.40 -35.16 5.46
N ILE A 347 90.71 -36.14 6.07
CA ILE A 347 91.29 -37.46 6.39
C ILE A 347 91.73 -38.16 5.10
N LEU A 348 90.90 -38.14 4.05
CA LEU A 348 91.25 -38.72 2.75
C LEU A 348 92.52 -38.10 2.17
N MET A 349 92.65 -36.77 2.21
CA MET A 349 93.86 -36.07 1.77
C MET A 349 95.09 -36.47 2.60
N THR A 350 94.95 -36.62 3.92
CA THR A 350 96.06 -37.07 4.78
C THR A 350 96.49 -38.51 4.49
N LEU A 351 95.53 -39.40 4.18
CA LEU A 351 95.83 -40.78 3.80
C LEU A 351 96.57 -40.83 2.46
N GLN A 352 96.10 -40.09 1.45
CA GLN A 352 96.80 -39.98 0.15
C GLN A 352 98.23 -39.46 0.31
N ARG A 353 98.44 -38.46 1.19
CA ARG A 353 99.80 -37.95 1.49
C ARG A 353 100.67 -39.01 2.14
N LYS A 354 100.11 -39.85 3.01
CA LYS A 354 100.83 -40.98 3.60
C LYS A 354 101.21 -42.01 2.53
N ASP A 355 100.28 -42.40 1.68
CA ASP A 355 100.56 -43.35 0.58
C ASP A 355 101.70 -42.84 -0.31
N ALA A 356 101.74 -41.53 -0.60
CA ALA A 356 102.85 -40.91 -1.33
C ALA A 356 104.19 -40.95 -0.59
N LEU A 357 104.20 -40.76 0.74
CA LEU A 357 105.40 -40.90 1.57
C LEU A 357 105.91 -42.34 1.61
N ASP A 358 105.00 -43.32 1.65
CA ASP A 358 105.36 -44.74 1.63
C ASP A 358 106.04 -45.12 0.29
N ILE A 359 105.55 -44.60 -0.84
CA ILE A 359 106.20 -44.74 -2.16
C ILE A 359 107.60 -44.10 -2.16
N LEU A 360 107.74 -42.87 -1.68
CA LEU A 360 109.06 -42.21 -1.60
C LEU A 360 110.03 -42.97 -0.70
N SER A 361 109.55 -43.51 0.42
CA SER A 361 110.37 -44.32 1.33
C SER A 361 110.85 -45.61 0.66
N GLN A 362 110.00 -46.24 -0.15
CA GLN A 362 110.38 -47.40 -0.94
C GLN A 362 111.43 -47.05 -2.01
N GLN A 363 111.28 -45.92 -2.71
CA GLN A 363 112.28 -45.42 -3.66
C GLN A 363 113.62 -45.09 -3.01
N ILE A 364 113.61 -44.51 -1.80
CA ILE A 364 114.83 -44.25 -1.01
C ILE A 364 115.50 -45.58 -0.65
N ALA A 365 114.74 -46.57 -0.18
CA ALA A 365 115.29 -47.89 0.14
C ALA A 365 115.89 -48.59 -1.09
N GLU A 366 115.27 -48.45 -2.26
CA GLU A 366 115.83 -48.93 -3.53
C GLU A 366 117.13 -48.21 -3.90
N ALA A 367 117.20 -46.88 -3.74
CA ALA A 367 118.39 -46.09 -3.99
C ALA A 367 119.52 -46.42 -2.99
N ASP A 368 119.21 -46.59 -1.71
CA ASP A 368 120.18 -46.99 -0.67
C ASP A 368 120.76 -48.37 -0.97
N ASN A 369 119.93 -49.33 -1.41
CA ASN A 369 120.41 -50.64 -1.87
C ASN A 369 121.31 -50.53 -3.13
N ALA A 370 120.97 -49.64 -4.07
CA ALA A 370 121.81 -49.38 -5.25
C ALA A 370 123.16 -48.72 -4.88
N ILE A 371 123.18 -47.83 -3.88
CA ILE A 371 124.41 -47.21 -3.37
C ILE A 371 125.28 -48.25 -2.64
N ALA A 372 124.68 -49.11 -1.81
CA ALA A 372 125.37 -50.17 -1.09
C ALA A 372 126.04 -51.16 -2.06
N THR A 373 125.33 -51.58 -3.12
CA THR A 373 125.88 -52.47 -4.16
C THR A 373 126.99 -51.82 -5.02
N HIS A 374 127.06 -50.48 -5.06
CA HIS A 374 128.15 -49.74 -5.70
C HIS A 374 129.38 -49.52 -4.80
N HIS A 375 129.24 -49.60 -3.47
CA HIS A 375 130.37 -49.53 -2.52
C HIS A 375 131.05 -50.89 -2.28
N GLU A 376 130.42 -52.00 -2.68
CA GLU A 376 130.97 -53.36 -2.59
C GLU A 376 131.71 -53.83 -3.87
N ARG A 377 131.89 -52.94 -4.86
CA ARG A 377 132.77 -53.12 -6.03
C ARG A 377 133.98 -52.22 -5.91
#